data_AF-A0A0D8I4H5-F1
#
_entry.id   AF-A0A0D8I4H5-F1
#
_cell.length_a   1.000
_cell.length_b   1.000
_cell.length_c   1.000
_cell.angle_alpha   90.00
_cell.angle_beta   90.00
_cell.angle_gamma   90.00
#
_symmetry.space_group_name_H-M   'P 1'
#
loop_
_entity.id
_entity.type
_entity.pdbx_description
1 polymer ?
#
loop_
_entity_poly.entity_id
_entity_poly.type
_entity_poly.pdbx_seq_one_letter_code
_entity_poly.pdbx_strand_id
1 'polypeptide(L)'
;MGMFSRTKAPTTDWTTERIAAVPNWAAHQSLRPGLSDVAQELVDSHSGSFNAIDVDKVVQAIVNIVESIAVKHLPGNADAISAIVRRPGPERDDIWNYFTHCAAKGVAVSEHIGGILVGPQMAETFETMAREGHFSKSGNVTPEGLPILSPDSSDTTTLSDPGLGENDPIQIAFGLMSSVGLSLVVYGPSDLASCFTAVAGVIPAFRGSATEGGWLGSFSSIENVLWFGIESADSSAIIVTVLPDADSGRVLREFVNPLGALDGSWFTALAQKTLVPSTFADIFGRSVHRRIWHLPGLEHLRPHDHGPIELSWDFKRRLAGAGWDSLDGDNYKKDVPSPEGSSIVYFAPWRDKHCVFLVLGPSENGQIPENLRGVDLDDCQIGVEYEHITLIKPLYSSPSLSDVQAATERVLDRARFLFSSETSSVPDILTLTKGANTPVRAPLIRVALAWHGNPAEANVDTSALLLGANERVQSDSDFVFYNQPVHATGAVGYESRQVANGVPGCDSIRMDLPRAATYTDKIVIVGSIDRGQFSGLRGLHATVVDLSTGHPVINFPIDGLTSETALVVGELYRRNGEWKFRAVGQGYASGLRGVATDYGINVD
;
A
#
# COMPACT_ATOMS: atom_id res chain seq x y z
N MET A 1 -53.11 59.95 -43.53
CA MET A 1 -52.95 58.95 -42.44
C MET A 1 -53.37 57.62 -43.04
N GLY A 2 -52.54 56.62 -43.33
CA GLY A 2 -51.25 56.18 -42.79
C GLY A 2 -51.08 54.75 -43.30
N MET A 3 -50.52 54.59 -44.50
CA MET A 3 -50.14 53.32 -45.12
C MET A 3 -48.84 52.82 -44.48
N PHE A 4 -48.61 51.50 -44.53
CA PHE A 4 -47.49 50.72 -43.97
C PHE A 4 -47.72 50.14 -42.56
N SER A 5 -48.64 49.19 -42.47
CA SER A 5 -48.53 48.07 -41.53
C SER A 5 -47.42 47.13 -42.04
N ARG A 6 -46.29 47.05 -41.32
CA ARG A 6 -45.23 46.08 -41.60
C ARG A 6 -45.70 44.73 -41.02
N THR A 7 -45.94 43.75 -41.89
CA THR A 7 -46.11 42.35 -41.51
C THR A 7 -44.90 41.93 -40.69
N LYS A 8 -45.11 41.46 -39.45
CA LYS A 8 -44.05 40.92 -38.59
C LYS A 8 -43.42 39.74 -39.35
N ALA A 9 -42.15 39.86 -39.72
CA ALA A 9 -41.42 38.77 -40.37
C ALA A 9 -41.48 37.52 -39.46
N PRO A 10 -41.50 36.30 -40.04
CA PRO A 10 -41.42 35.08 -39.25
C PRO A 10 -40.22 35.16 -38.31
N THR A 11 -40.41 34.76 -37.06
CA THR A 11 -39.33 34.65 -36.08
C THR A 11 -38.36 33.58 -36.55
N THR A 12 -37.25 34.00 -37.15
CA THR A 12 -36.12 33.15 -37.50
C THR A 12 -35.60 32.45 -36.26
N ASP A 13 -35.44 31.12 -36.33
CA ASP A 13 -34.82 30.36 -35.26
C ASP A 13 -33.29 30.47 -35.34
N TRP A 14 -32.74 31.42 -34.60
CA TRP A 14 -31.31 31.67 -34.52
C TRP A 14 -30.52 30.58 -33.80
N THR A 15 -31.16 29.55 -33.25
CA THR A 15 -30.44 28.43 -32.63
C THR A 15 -29.93 27.42 -33.65
N THR A 16 -30.62 27.25 -34.78
CA THR A 16 -30.34 26.17 -35.75
C THR A 16 -30.12 26.63 -37.18
N GLU A 17 -30.64 27.78 -37.59
CA GLU A 17 -30.55 28.21 -39.00
C GLU A 17 -29.17 28.79 -39.36
N ARG A 18 -28.67 28.42 -40.55
CA ARG A 18 -27.48 29.07 -41.15
C ARG A 18 -27.81 30.49 -41.60
N ILE A 19 -26.88 31.41 -41.40
CA ILE A 19 -27.10 32.84 -41.60
C ILE A 19 -26.34 33.31 -42.84
N ALA A 20 -27.05 33.83 -43.83
CA ALA A 20 -26.46 34.34 -45.06
C ALA A 20 -26.17 35.85 -44.95
N ALA A 21 -25.03 36.30 -45.46
CA ALA A 21 -24.72 37.73 -45.47
C ALA A 21 -25.70 38.53 -46.35
N VAL A 22 -26.07 39.73 -45.91
CA VAL A 22 -26.88 40.65 -46.72
C VAL A 22 -25.99 41.32 -47.77
N PRO A 23 -26.25 41.17 -49.09
CA PRO A 23 -25.32 41.55 -50.16
C PRO A 23 -24.82 43.01 -50.08
N ASN A 24 -25.72 43.93 -49.76
CA ASN A 24 -25.45 45.37 -49.76
C ASN A 24 -24.53 45.78 -48.60
N TRP A 25 -24.57 45.04 -47.50
CA TRP A 25 -23.80 45.31 -46.28
C TRP A 25 -22.54 44.45 -46.19
N ALA A 26 -22.50 43.33 -46.91
CA ALA A 26 -21.33 42.45 -46.98
C ALA A 26 -20.10 43.18 -47.53
N ALA A 27 -20.27 44.04 -48.53
CA ALA A 27 -19.19 44.83 -49.12
C ALA A 27 -18.60 45.91 -48.17
N HIS A 28 -19.32 46.24 -47.09
CA HIS A 28 -18.89 47.21 -46.08
C HIS A 28 -18.13 46.58 -44.92
N GLN A 29 -17.96 45.25 -44.88
CA GLN A 29 -17.21 44.60 -43.82
C GLN A 29 -15.79 44.29 -44.30
N SER A 30 -14.78 44.84 -43.62
CA SER A 30 -13.36 44.51 -43.86
C SER A 30 -12.84 43.46 -42.87
N LEU A 31 -12.13 42.45 -43.39
CA LEU A 31 -11.41 41.38 -42.66
C LEU A 31 -12.27 40.65 -41.60
N ARG A 32 -12.77 39.47 -41.96
CA ARG A 32 -13.44 38.56 -41.03
C ARG A 32 -12.50 37.42 -40.67
N PRO A 33 -11.77 37.50 -39.55
CA PRO A 33 -11.01 36.35 -39.15
C PRO A 33 -11.99 35.34 -38.53
N GLY A 34 -11.89 34.06 -38.90
CA GLY A 34 -12.63 32.99 -38.23
C GLY A 34 -12.18 32.93 -36.77
N LEU A 35 -13.09 32.75 -35.82
CA LEU A 35 -12.72 32.76 -34.39
C LEU A 35 -11.72 31.65 -34.08
N SER A 36 -11.86 30.51 -34.74
CA SER A 36 -10.90 29.39 -34.71
C SER A 36 -9.57 29.73 -35.37
N ASP A 37 -9.58 30.45 -36.49
CA ASP A 37 -8.36 30.86 -37.20
C ASP A 37 -7.57 31.88 -36.37
N VAL A 38 -8.24 32.86 -35.74
CA VAL A 38 -7.60 33.80 -34.81
C VAL A 38 -6.97 33.05 -33.64
N ALA A 39 -7.69 32.10 -33.06
CA ALA A 39 -7.18 31.30 -31.95
C ALA A 39 -5.92 30.54 -32.36
N GLN A 40 -5.95 29.91 -33.54
CA GLN A 40 -4.81 29.16 -34.07
C GLN A 40 -3.61 30.07 -34.35
N GLU A 41 -3.82 31.24 -34.95
CA GLU A 41 -2.75 32.22 -35.22
C GLU A 41 -2.12 32.76 -33.93
N LEU A 42 -2.92 33.03 -32.89
CA LEU A 42 -2.43 33.43 -31.57
C LEU A 42 -1.61 32.32 -30.90
N VAL A 43 -2.02 31.05 -31.05
CA VAL A 43 -1.27 29.90 -30.52
C VAL A 43 0.02 29.68 -31.30
N ASP A 44 -0.04 29.71 -32.63
CA ASP A 44 1.11 29.46 -33.52
C ASP A 44 2.19 30.52 -33.35
N SER A 45 1.80 31.80 -33.22
CA SER A 45 2.74 32.92 -32.99
C SER A 45 3.49 32.84 -31.65
N HIS A 46 3.08 31.95 -30.73
CA HIS A 46 3.65 31.80 -29.38
C HIS A 46 4.16 30.37 -29.09
N SER A 47 4.26 29.52 -30.12
CA SER A 47 4.72 28.14 -30.01
C SER A 47 6.21 28.06 -29.68
N GLY A 48 6.54 28.08 -28.38
CA GLY A 48 7.92 27.93 -27.86
C GLY A 48 8.15 28.34 -26.41
N SER A 49 7.21 29.04 -25.75
CA SER A 49 7.44 29.60 -24.39
C SER A 49 6.42 29.20 -23.32
N PHE A 50 5.31 28.55 -23.68
CA PHE A 50 4.25 28.14 -22.74
C PHE A 50 3.93 26.66 -22.94
N ASN A 51 3.60 25.94 -21.86
CA ASN A 51 3.08 24.56 -21.90
C ASN A 51 1.96 24.44 -22.94
N ALA A 52 1.72 23.22 -23.46
CA ALA A 52 0.75 22.96 -24.54
C ALA A 52 -0.57 23.72 -24.34
N ILE A 53 -0.76 24.81 -25.11
CA ILE A 53 -1.94 25.66 -25.08
C ILE A 53 -3.11 24.87 -25.68
N ASP A 54 -4.27 24.92 -25.02
CA ASP A 54 -5.52 24.34 -25.50
C ASP A 54 -6.23 25.34 -26.41
N VAL A 55 -6.21 25.07 -27.73
CA VAL A 55 -6.81 25.93 -28.76
C VAL A 55 -8.31 26.14 -28.49
N ASP A 56 -9.03 25.14 -27.97
CA ASP A 56 -10.47 25.26 -27.74
C ASP A 56 -10.79 26.26 -26.61
N LYS A 57 -9.92 26.36 -25.59
CA LYS A 57 -10.05 27.37 -24.54
C LYS A 57 -9.80 28.78 -25.07
N VAL A 58 -8.85 28.94 -26.00
CA VAL A 58 -8.58 30.21 -26.68
C VAL A 58 -9.79 30.62 -27.54
N VAL A 59 -10.35 29.68 -28.31
CA VAL A 59 -11.59 29.90 -29.07
C VAL A 59 -12.73 30.34 -28.14
N GLN A 60 -12.89 29.69 -26.99
CA GLN A 60 -13.95 30.03 -26.04
C GLN A 60 -13.76 31.43 -25.42
N ALA A 61 -12.53 31.84 -25.12
CA ALA A 61 -12.24 33.18 -24.61
C ALA A 61 -12.55 34.26 -25.66
N ILE A 62 -12.15 34.03 -26.91
CA ILE A 62 -12.49 34.90 -28.05
C ILE A 62 -14.01 35.01 -28.20
N VAL A 63 -14.71 33.88 -28.16
CA VAL A 63 -16.18 33.80 -28.20
C VAL A 63 -16.80 34.68 -27.12
N ASN A 64 -16.34 34.58 -25.88
CA ASN A 64 -16.89 35.38 -24.77
C ASN A 64 -16.66 36.89 -24.96
N ILE A 65 -15.51 37.28 -25.51
CA ILE A 65 -15.19 38.68 -25.85
C ILE A 65 -16.16 39.18 -26.93
N VAL A 66 -16.33 38.41 -28.00
CA VAL A 66 -17.24 38.73 -29.12
C VAL A 66 -18.67 38.89 -28.61
N GLU A 67 -19.18 37.93 -27.82
CA GLU A 67 -20.52 37.98 -27.24
C GLU A 67 -20.70 39.22 -26.35
N SER A 68 -19.76 39.48 -25.44
CA SER A 68 -19.82 40.60 -24.50
C SER A 68 -19.89 41.96 -25.21
N ILE A 69 -19.00 42.18 -26.19
CA ILE A 69 -18.98 43.43 -26.96
C ILE A 69 -20.26 43.55 -27.81
N ALA A 70 -20.66 42.47 -28.48
CA ALA A 70 -21.82 42.47 -29.33
C ALA A 70 -23.12 42.76 -28.56
N VAL A 71 -23.34 42.10 -27.42
CA VAL A 71 -24.50 42.31 -26.55
C VAL A 71 -24.52 43.74 -26.00
N LYS A 72 -23.36 44.27 -25.59
CA LYS A 72 -23.24 45.65 -25.10
C LYS A 72 -23.69 46.67 -26.14
N HIS A 73 -23.34 46.48 -27.41
CA HIS A 73 -23.68 47.42 -28.47
C HIS A 73 -25.04 47.13 -29.15
N LEU A 74 -25.55 45.89 -29.05
CA LEU A 74 -26.82 45.43 -29.63
C LEU A 74 -27.71 44.72 -28.57
N PRO A 75 -28.10 45.39 -27.47
CA PRO A 75 -28.75 44.73 -26.33
C PRO A 75 -30.10 44.07 -26.68
N GLY A 76 -30.83 44.61 -27.66
CA GLY A 76 -32.09 44.03 -28.14
C GLY A 76 -31.93 42.75 -28.97
N ASN A 77 -30.71 42.27 -29.18
CA ASN A 77 -30.38 41.08 -29.96
C ASN A 77 -29.62 40.03 -29.13
N ALA A 78 -29.57 40.19 -27.81
CA ALA A 78 -28.72 39.39 -26.93
C ALA A 78 -28.98 37.89 -27.06
N ASP A 79 -30.26 37.48 -27.04
CA ASP A 79 -30.64 36.06 -27.13
C ASP A 79 -30.19 35.43 -28.46
N ALA A 80 -30.33 36.17 -29.57
CA ALA A 80 -29.90 35.70 -30.89
C ALA A 80 -28.37 35.61 -30.99
N ILE A 81 -27.66 36.61 -30.48
CA ILE A 81 -26.18 36.64 -30.45
C ILE A 81 -25.66 35.45 -29.64
N SER A 82 -26.20 35.23 -28.44
CA SER A 82 -25.80 34.13 -27.56
C SER A 82 -26.08 32.77 -28.20
N ALA A 83 -27.25 32.62 -28.84
CA ALA A 83 -27.62 31.39 -29.54
C ALA A 83 -26.66 31.02 -30.67
N ILE A 84 -26.19 32.01 -31.44
CA ILE A 84 -25.29 31.78 -32.59
C ILE A 84 -23.87 31.49 -32.12
N VAL A 85 -23.35 32.29 -31.19
CA VAL A 85 -21.97 32.21 -30.72
C VAL A 85 -21.70 30.92 -29.90
N ARG A 86 -22.74 30.34 -29.29
CA ARG A 86 -22.64 29.07 -28.54
C ARG A 86 -22.68 27.80 -29.41
N ARG A 87 -22.94 27.90 -30.71
CA ARG A 87 -22.87 26.74 -31.63
C ARG A 87 -21.47 26.13 -31.59
N PRO A 88 -21.25 24.83 -31.84
CA PRO A 88 -19.89 24.28 -31.89
C PRO A 88 -19.18 24.61 -33.21
N GLY A 89 -17.85 24.56 -33.23
CA GLY A 89 -17.06 24.56 -34.48
C GLY A 89 -17.17 25.84 -35.33
N PRO A 90 -16.99 25.74 -36.67
CA PRO A 90 -17.01 26.88 -37.58
C PRO A 90 -18.39 27.55 -37.67
N GLU A 91 -19.46 26.88 -37.20
CA GLU A 91 -20.81 27.45 -37.12
C GLU A 91 -20.88 28.69 -36.21
N ARG A 92 -19.91 28.89 -35.31
CA ARG A 92 -19.76 30.11 -34.48
C ARG A 92 -19.50 31.35 -35.33
N ASP A 93 -18.79 31.19 -36.45
CA ASP A 93 -18.40 32.30 -37.33
C ASP A 93 -19.60 32.90 -38.10
N ASP A 94 -20.75 32.23 -38.06
CA ASP A 94 -22.01 32.77 -38.61
C ASP A 94 -22.43 34.08 -37.93
N ILE A 95 -21.88 34.40 -36.75
CA ILE A 95 -22.12 35.68 -36.06
C ILE A 95 -21.78 36.89 -36.94
N TRP A 96 -20.76 36.77 -37.80
CA TRP A 96 -20.38 37.84 -38.72
C TRP A 96 -21.47 38.12 -39.76
N ASN A 97 -22.14 37.06 -40.23
CA ASN A 97 -23.28 37.17 -41.12
C ASN A 97 -24.49 37.77 -40.38
N TYR A 98 -24.69 37.40 -39.12
CA TYR A 98 -25.76 37.97 -38.29
C TYR A 98 -25.61 39.48 -38.11
N PHE A 99 -24.39 39.99 -37.88
CA PHE A 99 -24.18 41.44 -37.79
C PHE A 99 -24.56 42.19 -39.07
N THR A 100 -24.47 41.57 -40.26
CA THR A 100 -24.99 42.19 -41.49
C THR A 100 -26.51 42.33 -41.47
N HIS A 101 -27.24 41.38 -40.86
CA HIS A 101 -28.68 41.48 -40.66
C HIS A 101 -29.07 42.62 -39.71
N CYS A 102 -28.20 42.95 -38.75
CA CYS A 102 -28.37 44.11 -37.87
C CYS A 102 -28.07 45.46 -38.56
N ALA A 103 -27.85 45.48 -39.88
CA ALA A 103 -27.62 46.66 -40.72
C ALA A 103 -26.42 47.52 -40.26
N ALA A 104 -26.44 48.83 -40.53
CA ALA A 104 -25.33 49.75 -40.26
C ALA A 104 -24.73 49.63 -38.85
N LYS A 105 -25.59 49.47 -37.83
CA LYS A 105 -25.15 49.33 -36.45
C LYS A 105 -24.43 48.00 -36.21
N GLY A 106 -24.90 46.92 -36.81
CA GLY A 106 -24.22 45.62 -36.75
C GLY A 106 -22.89 45.62 -37.50
N VAL A 107 -22.82 46.24 -38.67
CA VAL A 107 -21.56 46.38 -39.42
C VAL A 107 -20.51 47.13 -38.62
N ALA A 108 -20.86 48.26 -38.01
CA ALA A 108 -19.94 49.02 -37.15
C ALA A 108 -19.44 48.21 -35.94
N VAL A 109 -20.31 47.38 -35.34
CA VAL A 109 -19.92 46.47 -34.24
C VAL A 109 -18.98 45.38 -34.75
N SER A 110 -19.26 44.81 -35.92
CA SER A 110 -18.42 43.81 -36.56
C SER A 110 -17.01 44.35 -36.84
N GLU A 111 -16.90 45.56 -37.40
CA GLU A 111 -15.61 46.20 -37.66
C GLU A 111 -14.83 46.48 -36.38
N HIS A 112 -15.54 46.96 -35.34
CA HIS A 112 -14.93 47.21 -34.04
C HIS A 112 -14.35 45.94 -33.41
N ILE A 113 -15.12 44.85 -33.40
CA ILE A 113 -14.66 43.57 -32.85
C ILE A 113 -13.51 43.01 -33.70
N GLY A 114 -13.62 43.03 -35.03
CA GLY A 114 -12.55 42.57 -35.92
C GLY A 114 -11.22 43.29 -35.65
N GLY A 115 -11.26 44.62 -35.51
CA GLY A 115 -10.08 45.43 -35.17
C GLY A 115 -9.47 45.11 -33.79
N ILE A 116 -10.28 44.71 -32.82
CA ILE A 116 -9.79 44.25 -31.50
C ILE A 116 -9.08 42.91 -31.67
N LEU A 117 -9.72 41.93 -32.32
CA LEU A 117 -9.21 40.56 -32.42
C LEU A 117 -7.85 40.47 -33.13
N VAL A 118 -7.61 41.32 -34.12
CA VAL A 118 -6.33 41.37 -34.86
C VAL A 118 -5.39 42.46 -34.35
N GLY A 119 -5.79 43.19 -33.30
CA GLY A 119 -5.05 44.32 -32.75
C GLY A 119 -3.99 43.89 -31.73
N PRO A 120 -2.98 44.76 -31.47
CA PRO A 120 -1.91 44.47 -30.51
C PRO A 120 -2.45 44.25 -29.08
N GLN A 121 -3.58 44.88 -28.75
CA GLN A 121 -4.22 44.71 -27.45
C GLN A 121 -4.71 43.28 -27.20
N MET A 122 -5.17 42.58 -28.24
CA MET A 122 -5.57 41.18 -28.13
C MET A 122 -4.36 40.27 -27.93
N ALA A 123 -3.26 40.53 -28.64
CA ALA A 123 -2.01 39.80 -28.44
C ALA A 123 -1.46 39.98 -27.02
N GLU A 124 -1.42 41.21 -26.50
CA GLU A 124 -0.97 41.50 -25.12
C GLU A 124 -1.88 40.84 -24.06
N THR A 125 -3.20 40.89 -24.27
CA THR A 125 -4.18 40.25 -23.38
C THR A 125 -4.02 38.73 -23.41
N PHE A 126 -3.88 38.15 -24.61
CA PHE A 126 -3.63 36.73 -24.81
C PHE A 126 -2.32 36.30 -24.15
N GLU A 127 -1.23 37.03 -24.34
CA GLU A 127 0.07 36.73 -23.75
C GLU A 127 0.01 36.76 -22.21
N THR A 128 -0.69 37.75 -21.66
CA THR A 128 -0.93 37.85 -20.21
C THR A 128 -1.72 36.63 -19.73
N MET A 129 -2.81 36.28 -20.41
CA MET A 129 -3.64 35.13 -20.04
C MET A 129 -2.92 33.78 -20.23
N ALA A 130 -2.09 33.63 -21.27
CA ALA A 130 -1.29 32.45 -21.52
C ALA A 130 -0.18 32.29 -20.47
N ARG A 131 0.50 33.38 -20.11
CA ARG A 131 1.52 33.43 -19.05
C ARG A 131 0.92 33.09 -17.68
N GLU A 132 -0.30 33.53 -17.43
CA GLU A 132 -1.06 33.20 -16.23
C GLU A 132 -1.64 31.78 -16.25
N GLY A 133 -1.55 31.05 -17.37
CA GLY A 133 -1.97 29.65 -17.48
C GLY A 133 -3.45 29.43 -17.82
N HIS A 134 -4.22 30.48 -18.14
CA HIS A 134 -5.66 30.37 -18.44
C HIS A 134 -5.98 29.50 -19.66
N PHE A 135 -5.03 29.36 -20.58
CA PHE A 135 -5.17 28.54 -21.78
C PHE A 135 -4.39 27.23 -21.71
N SER A 136 -3.84 26.88 -20.54
CA SER A 136 -3.16 25.59 -20.37
C SER A 136 -4.14 24.44 -20.60
N LYS A 137 -3.65 23.29 -21.10
CA LYS A 137 -4.43 22.04 -21.09
C LYS A 137 -4.78 21.59 -19.67
N SER A 138 -3.99 21.98 -18.66
CA SER A 138 -4.38 21.85 -17.24
C SER A 138 -5.46 22.90 -16.89
N GLY A 139 -6.41 22.57 -16.02
CA GLY A 139 -7.63 23.36 -15.73
C GLY A 139 -7.42 24.85 -15.38
N ASN A 140 -8.53 25.61 -15.38
CA ASN A 140 -8.57 27.09 -15.18
C ASN A 140 -7.81 27.56 -13.92
N VAL A 141 -7.45 28.85 -13.83
CA VAL A 141 -6.63 29.52 -12.78
C VAL A 141 -7.25 30.88 -12.39
N THR A 142 -7.20 31.27 -11.11
CA THR A 142 -7.82 32.46 -10.50
C THR A 142 -6.93 33.69 -10.75
N PRO A 143 -7.42 34.92 -10.49
CA PRO A 143 -6.63 36.15 -10.63
C PRO A 143 -5.36 36.22 -9.75
N GLU A 144 -5.18 35.29 -8.81
CA GLU A 144 -4.00 35.19 -7.93
C GLU A 144 -3.02 34.10 -8.39
N GLY A 145 -3.24 33.50 -9.58
CA GLY A 145 -2.39 32.44 -10.14
C GLY A 145 -2.59 31.06 -9.49
N LEU A 146 -3.69 30.87 -8.76
CA LEU A 146 -4.07 29.58 -8.18
C LEU A 146 -5.01 28.85 -9.13
N PRO A 147 -4.92 27.53 -9.34
CA PRO A 147 -5.93 26.81 -10.14
C PRO A 147 -7.40 27.11 -9.73
N ILE A 148 -8.22 27.71 -10.62
CA ILE A 148 -9.69 27.64 -10.59
C ILE A 148 -10.03 26.20 -10.89
N LEU A 149 -10.18 25.46 -9.82
CA LEU A 149 -10.83 24.17 -9.84
C LEU A 149 -12.18 24.37 -9.14
N SER A 150 -12.97 25.32 -9.66
CA SER A 150 -14.27 25.63 -9.06
C SER A 150 -15.29 24.56 -9.46
N PRO A 151 -16.19 24.14 -8.56
CA PRO A 151 -17.44 23.48 -8.87
C PRO A 151 -18.32 24.15 -9.95
N ASP A 152 -17.99 25.36 -10.40
CA ASP A 152 -18.70 26.07 -11.48
C ASP A 152 -18.19 25.74 -12.90
N SER A 153 -17.23 24.82 -13.03
CA SER A 153 -16.90 24.22 -14.33
C SER A 153 -18.07 23.40 -14.84
N SER A 154 -18.37 23.47 -16.15
CA SER A 154 -19.47 22.73 -16.79
C SER A 154 -19.30 21.20 -16.75
N ASP A 155 -18.16 20.71 -16.27
CA ASP A 155 -17.82 19.28 -16.14
C ASP A 155 -17.62 18.88 -14.68
N THR A 156 -18.54 19.33 -13.82
CA THR A 156 -18.61 18.93 -12.41
C THR A 156 -19.92 18.18 -12.13
N THR A 157 -19.88 17.31 -11.14
CA THR A 157 -21.03 16.51 -10.70
C THR A 157 -21.01 16.34 -9.19
N THR A 158 -22.15 16.00 -8.63
CA THR A 158 -22.27 15.66 -7.21
C THR A 158 -21.87 14.21 -7.01
N LEU A 159 -20.84 13.99 -6.20
CA LEU A 159 -20.40 12.68 -5.76
C LEU A 159 -21.57 11.97 -5.06
N SER A 160 -21.91 10.78 -5.55
CA SER A 160 -22.97 9.95 -4.97
C SER A 160 -22.46 9.21 -3.74
N ASP A 161 -23.33 9.03 -2.76
CA ASP A 161 -23.05 8.19 -1.58
C ASP A 161 -22.80 6.73 -2.03
N PRO A 162 -21.63 6.14 -1.71
CA PRO A 162 -21.33 4.76 -2.06
C PRO A 162 -22.28 3.72 -1.43
N GLY A 163 -22.89 4.04 -0.28
CA GLY A 163 -23.77 3.11 0.44
C GLY A 163 -23.04 1.89 1.01
N LEU A 164 -21.75 2.03 1.33
CA LEU A 164 -20.91 0.99 1.92
C LEU A 164 -21.01 1.04 3.46
N GLY A 165 -20.44 0.04 4.14
CA GLY A 165 -20.46 -0.01 5.61
C GLY A 165 -19.74 1.20 6.24
N GLU A 166 -20.13 1.60 7.46
CA GLU A 166 -19.57 2.80 8.14
C GLU A 166 -18.05 2.76 8.34
N ASN A 167 -17.46 1.56 8.39
CA ASN A 167 -16.02 1.36 8.51
C ASN A 167 -15.31 1.16 7.16
N ASP A 168 -16.04 1.22 6.03
CA ASP A 168 -15.44 1.10 4.71
C ASP A 168 -14.63 2.38 4.39
N PRO A 169 -13.35 2.26 4.00
CA PRO A 169 -12.50 3.41 3.71
C PRO A 169 -13.02 4.35 2.61
N ILE A 170 -13.74 3.83 1.61
CA ILE A 170 -14.37 4.65 0.57
C ILE A 170 -15.59 5.39 1.16
N GLN A 171 -16.35 4.75 2.05
CA GLN A 171 -17.44 5.42 2.79
C GLN A 171 -16.90 6.53 3.70
N ILE A 172 -15.77 6.30 4.37
CA ILE A 172 -15.12 7.31 5.23
C ILE A 172 -14.57 8.46 4.40
N ALA A 173 -13.92 8.17 3.26
CA ALA A 173 -13.48 9.20 2.32
C ALA A 173 -14.65 10.07 1.84
N PHE A 174 -15.78 9.46 1.48
CA PHE A 174 -17.00 10.18 1.15
C PHE A 174 -17.52 11.02 2.33
N GLY A 175 -17.53 10.46 3.54
CA GLY A 175 -17.93 11.16 4.77
C GLY A 175 -17.06 12.38 5.07
N LEU A 176 -15.74 12.25 4.92
CA LEU A 176 -14.78 13.35 5.08
C LEU A 176 -14.98 14.41 4.00
N MET A 177 -15.06 14.02 2.73
CA MET A 177 -15.31 14.97 1.64
C MET A 177 -16.64 15.70 1.83
N SER A 178 -17.72 15.00 2.15
CA SER A 178 -19.05 15.60 2.30
C SER A 178 -19.19 16.52 3.51
N SER A 179 -18.47 16.23 4.61
CA SER A 179 -18.49 17.02 5.84
C SER A 179 -17.55 18.22 5.79
N VAL A 180 -16.44 18.14 5.06
CA VAL A 180 -15.39 19.16 5.02
C VAL A 180 -15.59 20.14 3.88
N GLY A 181 -15.23 21.40 4.10
CA GLY A 181 -15.48 22.49 3.15
C GLY A 181 -14.67 22.42 1.85
N LEU A 182 -13.44 21.89 1.90
CA LEU A 182 -12.51 21.88 0.76
C LEU A 182 -11.63 20.63 0.78
N SER A 183 -11.52 19.95 -0.37
CA SER A 183 -10.55 18.88 -0.58
C SER A 183 -9.80 19.11 -1.89
N LEU A 184 -8.48 19.01 -1.87
CA LEU A 184 -7.66 18.92 -3.07
C LEU A 184 -7.71 17.49 -3.60
N VAL A 185 -7.86 17.29 -4.90
CA VAL A 185 -7.80 15.97 -5.54
C VAL A 185 -6.78 15.98 -6.66
N VAL A 186 -5.96 14.94 -6.74
CA VAL A 186 -5.03 14.66 -7.84
C VAL A 186 -5.42 13.31 -8.41
N TYR A 187 -5.66 13.20 -9.72
CA TYR A 187 -6.21 11.99 -10.33
C TYR A 187 -5.73 11.80 -11.76
N GLY A 188 -5.71 10.55 -12.26
CA GLY A 188 -5.22 10.28 -13.61
C GLY A 188 -5.25 8.80 -14.02
N PRO A 189 -4.89 8.50 -15.28
CA PRO A 189 -4.94 7.17 -15.87
C PRO A 189 -3.68 6.33 -15.53
N SER A 190 -3.45 6.08 -14.25
CA SER A 190 -2.36 5.21 -13.78
C SER A 190 -2.67 4.66 -12.38
N ASP A 191 -1.85 3.72 -11.90
CA ASP A 191 -2.00 3.13 -10.56
C ASP A 191 -1.72 4.12 -9.43
N LEU A 192 -2.19 3.78 -8.23
CA LEU A 192 -2.09 4.65 -7.06
C LEU A 192 -0.64 4.83 -6.59
N ALA A 193 0.25 3.87 -6.84
CA ALA A 193 1.67 3.98 -6.49
C ALA A 193 2.36 5.07 -7.34
N SER A 194 2.04 5.10 -8.63
CA SER A 194 2.52 6.10 -9.59
C SER A 194 1.94 7.48 -9.26
N CYS A 195 0.66 7.56 -8.89
CA CYS A 195 0.02 8.79 -8.42
C CYS A 195 0.74 9.34 -7.19
N PHE A 196 0.95 8.49 -6.18
CA PHE A 196 1.66 8.87 -4.96
C PHE A 196 3.10 9.33 -5.26
N THR A 197 3.81 8.61 -6.12
CA THR A 197 5.18 8.97 -6.50
C THR A 197 5.23 10.33 -7.19
N ALA A 198 4.28 10.62 -8.09
CA ALA A 198 4.18 11.92 -8.75
C ALA A 198 3.88 13.04 -7.74
N VAL A 199 2.89 12.83 -6.86
CA VAL A 199 2.51 13.80 -5.83
C VAL A 199 3.66 14.03 -4.84
N ALA A 200 4.32 12.99 -4.34
CA ALA A 200 5.47 13.10 -3.43
C ALA A 200 6.74 13.65 -4.12
N GLY A 201 6.76 13.67 -5.46
CA GLY A 201 7.78 14.33 -6.26
C GLY A 201 7.70 15.86 -6.14
N VAL A 202 6.48 16.41 -6.11
CA VAL A 202 6.24 17.86 -6.09
C VAL A 202 5.80 18.40 -4.72
N ILE A 203 5.19 17.57 -3.87
CA ILE A 203 4.82 17.88 -2.49
C ILE A 203 5.68 17.04 -1.53
N PRO A 204 6.80 17.58 -1.02
CA PRO A 204 7.72 16.83 -0.16
C PRO A 204 7.09 16.31 1.15
N ALA A 205 6.03 16.95 1.64
CA ALA A 205 5.32 16.54 2.85
C ALA A 205 4.79 15.09 2.79
N PHE A 206 4.45 14.58 1.60
CA PHE A 206 4.02 13.19 1.41
C PHE A 206 5.09 12.17 1.79
N ARG A 207 6.39 12.49 1.65
CA ARG A 207 7.49 11.59 2.00
C ARG A 207 7.63 11.35 3.51
N GLY A 208 7.13 12.28 4.33
CA GLY A 208 7.13 12.20 5.79
C GLY A 208 5.74 11.99 6.37
N SER A 209 4.78 11.60 5.53
CA SER A 209 3.41 11.29 5.97
C SER A 209 3.37 9.94 6.69
N ALA A 210 2.43 9.80 7.61
CA ALA A 210 2.12 8.53 8.28
C ALA A 210 0.71 8.11 7.86
N THR A 211 0.37 6.83 8.04
CA THR A 211 -0.99 6.37 7.79
C THR A 211 -1.60 5.76 9.05
N GLU A 212 -2.86 6.04 9.28
CA GLU A 212 -3.74 5.41 10.26
C GLU A 212 -4.69 4.47 9.50
N GLY A 213 -4.88 3.24 9.98
CA GLY A 213 -5.73 2.27 9.30
C GLY A 213 -5.20 1.74 7.96
N GLY A 214 -4.24 2.42 7.33
CA GLY A 214 -3.66 2.08 6.03
C GLY A 214 -4.21 2.70 4.79
N TRP A 215 -4.99 3.74 5.00
CA TRP A 215 -5.72 4.39 3.94
C TRP A 215 -6.00 5.85 4.25
N LEU A 216 -6.04 6.21 5.53
CA LEU A 216 -6.05 7.59 5.96
C LEU A 216 -4.63 8.00 6.31
N GLY A 217 -4.08 8.95 5.56
CA GLY A 217 -2.79 9.52 5.81
C GLY A 217 -2.86 10.86 6.53
N SER A 218 -1.86 11.15 7.34
CA SER A 218 -1.68 12.41 8.05
C SER A 218 -0.25 12.93 7.86
N PHE A 219 -0.08 14.24 8.03
CA PHE A 219 1.22 14.89 7.88
C PHE A 219 1.78 15.28 9.25
N SER A 220 2.96 14.78 9.58
CA SER A 220 3.65 15.11 10.85
C SER A 220 3.97 16.60 10.99
N SER A 221 4.12 17.30 9.87
CA SER A 221 4.49 18.71 9.84
C SER A 221 3.27 19.63 9.78
N ILE A 222 2.06 19.15 9.46
CA ILE A 222 0.86 19.98 9.23
C ILE A 222 -0.36 19.29 9.85
N GLU A 223 -0.83 19.86 10.96
CA GLU A 223 -2.05 19.43 11.63
C GLU A 223 -3.31 19.73 10.80
N ASN A 224 -4.39 18.99 11.04
CA ASN A 224 -5.70 19.20 10.40
C ASN A 224 -5.69 19.05 8.86
N VAL A 225 -4.69 18.37 8.30
CA VAL A 225 -4.66 17.99 6.89
C VAL A 225 -4.51 16.48 6.79
N LEU A 226 -5.46 15.85 6.13
CA LEU A 226 -5.52 14.42 5.92
C LEU A 226 -5.43 14.11 4.44
N TRP A 227 -4.98 12.92 4.08
CA TRP A 227 -5.00 12.46 2.70
C TRP A 227 -5.47 11.01 2.59
N PHE A 228 -6.01 10.64 1.44
CA PHE A 228 -6.44 9.27 1.13
C PHE A 228 -6.18 8.95 -0.33
N GLY A 229 -5.77 7.71 -0.57
CA GLY A 229 -5.56 7.18 -1.91
C GLY A 229 -6.70 6.25 -2.31
N ILE A 230 -7.19 6.39 -3.54
CA ILE A 230 -8.18 5.52 -4.15
C ILE A 230 -7.69 5.03 -5.50
N GLU A 231 -8.08 3.81 -5.87
CA GLU A 231 -7.65 3.16 -7.09
C GLU A 231 -8.81 2.38 -7.72
N SER A 232 -8.96 2.49 -9.02
CA SER A 232 -9.82 1.65 -9.85
C SER A 232 -8.95 0.82 -10.83
N ALA A 233 -9.56 0.06 -11.73
CA ALA A 233 -8.81 -0.87 -12.59
C ALA A 233 -7.76 -0.19 -13.52
N ASP A 234 -7.96 1.07 -13.88
CA ASP A 234 -7.18 1.80 -14.88
C ASP A 234 -6.79 3.22 -14.47
N SER A 235 -7.16 3.64 -13.26
CA SER A 235 -7.04 5.02 -12.82
C SER A 235 -6.99 5.12 -11.30
N SER A 236 -6.42 6.20 -10.80
CA SER A 236 -6.26 6.43 -9.36
C SER A 236 -6.45 7.90 -9.01
N ALA A 237 -6.65 8.15 -7.73
CA ALA A 237 -6.65 9.50 -7.18
C ALA A 237 -6.07 9.55 -5.77
N ILE A 238 -5.44 10.68 -5.45
CA ILE A 238 -5.10 11.11 -4.10
C ILE A 238 -5.98 12.30 -3.76
N ILE A 239 -6.68 12.21 -2.65
CA ILE A 239 -7.46 13.31 -2.10
C ILE A 239 -6.75 13.80 -0.85
N VAL A 240 -6.63 15.11 -0.71
CA VAL A 240 -6.11 15.81 0.46
C VAL A 240 -7.23 16.68 1.02
N THR A 241 -7.75 16.28 2.18
CA THR A 241 -8.85 16.98 2.84
C THR A 241 -8.30 17.92 3.91
N VAL A 242 -8.76 19.17 3.84
CA VAL A 242 -8.31 20.26 4.72
C VAL A 242 -9.38 20.50 5.77
N LEU A 243 -9.16 20.00 6.99
CA LEU A 243 -10.11 20.13 8.10
C LEU A 243 -10.21 21.59 8.58
N PRO A 244 -11.26 21.95 9.33
CA PRO A 244 -11.33 23.24 10.02
C PRO A 244 -10.06 23.52 10.83
N ASP A 245 -9.70 24.81 10.93
CA ASP A 245 -8.53 25.30 11.66
C ASP A 245 -7.15 24.92 11.08
N ALA A 246 -7.09 24.31 9.90
CA ALA A 246 -5.84 24.14 9.16
C ALA A 246 -5.27 25.50 8.70
N ASP A 247 -3.93 25.66 8.75
CA ASP A 247 -3.24 26.86 8.27
C ASP A 247 -3.37 26.96 6.74
N SER A 248 -4.37 27.72 6.29
CA SER A 248 -4.71 27.84 4.87
C SER A 248 -3.56 28.43 4.04
N GLY A 249 -2.78 29.35 4.61
CA GLY A 249 -1.64 29.95 3.91
C GLY A 249 -0.49 28.97 3.74
N ARG A 250 -0.29 28.07 4.70
CA ARG A 250 0.66 26.97 4.60
C ARG A 250 0.19 25.87 3.66
N VAL A 251 -1.10 25.50 3.72
CA VAL A 251 -1.71 24.53 2.78
C VAL A 251 -1.54 25.00 1.33
N LEU A 252 -1.80 26.28 1.08
CA LEU A 252 -1.61 26.87 -0.25
C LEU A 252 -0.16 26.72 -0.75
N ARG A 253 0.82 27.09 0.08
CA ARG A 253 2.24 27.05 -0.28
C ARG A 253 2.80 25.65 -0.43
N GLU A 254 2.43 24.74 0.46
CA GLU A 254 3.05 23.41 0.55
C GLU A 254 2.30 22.34 -0.26
N PHE A 255 0.98 22.51 -0.49
CA PHE A 255 0.20 21.53 -1.23
C PHE A 255 -0.33 22.05 -2.56
N VAL A 256 -0.90 23.25 -2.61
CA VAL A 256 -1.60 23.70 -3.83
C VAL A 256 -0.59 24.23 -4.87
N ASN A 257 0.30 25.13 -4.48
CA ASN A 257 1.26 25.77 -5.39
C ASN A 257 2.20 24.77 -6.09
N PRO A 258 2.74 23.74 -5.42
CA PRO A 258 3.67 22.81 -6.07
C PRO A 258 3.02 21.93 -7.14
N LEU A 259 1.69 21.76 -7.13
CA LEU A 259 0.99 20.93 -8.11
C LEU A 259 1.13 21.44 -9.54
N GLY A 260 1.41 22.74 -9.74
CA GLY A 260 1.69 23.28 -11.07
C GLY A 260 2.90 22.65 -11.75
N ALA A 261 3.77 21.94 -10.99
CA ALA A 261 4.91 21.19 -11.50
C ALA A 261 4.62 19.71 -11.76
N LEU A 262 3.38 19.23 -11.55
CA LEU A 262 3.01 17.86 -11.91
C LEU A 262 3.13 17.64 -13.42
N ASP A 263 3.52 16.42 -13.77
CA ASP A 263 3.51 15.97 -15.16
C ASP A 263 2.09 16.03 -15.76
N GLY A 264 1.98 16.25 -17.07
CA GLY A 264 0.72 16.36 -17.79
C GLY A 264 -0.14 15.10 -17.81
N SER A 265 0.38 13.99 -17.28
CA SER A 265 -0.36 12.74 -17.05
C SER A 265 -1.36 12.83 -15.89
N TRP A 266 -1.24 13.83 -15.01
CA TRP A 266 -2.08 13.98 -13.82
C TRP A 266 -2.95 15.23 -13.89
N PHE A 267 -4.19 15.07 -13.45
CA PHE A 267 -5.15 16.16 -13.29
C PHE A 267 -5.25 16.54 -11.82
N THR A 268 -5.56 17.80 -11.56
CA THR A 268 -5.80 18.31 -10.21
C THR A 268 -7.16 18.98 -10.16
N ALA A 269 -7.87 18.88 -9.04
CA ALA A 269 -9.09 19.66 -8.75
C ALA A 269 -9.21 20.07 -7.27
N LEU A 270 -10.03 21.07 -6.97
CA LEU A 270 -10.47 21.41 -5.62
C LEU A 270 -11.95 21.04 -5.53
N ALA A 271 -12.23 19.96 -4.82
CA ALA A 271 -13.57 19.55 -4.48
C ALA A 271 -14.13 20.46 -3.38
N GLN A 272 -15.36 20.94 -3.58
CA GLN A 272 -16.12 21.62 -2.53
C GLN A 272 -17.22 20.67 -2.05
N LYS A 273 -17.04 20.12 -0.85
CA LYS A 273 -17.86 19.03 -0.33
C LYS A 273 -17.92 17.86 -1.33
N THR A 274 -19.13 17.52 -1.80
CA THR A 274 -19.38 16.48 -2.79
C THR A 274 -19.34 16.97 -4.23
N LEU A 275 -19.16 18.27 -4.49
CA LEU A 275 -19.11 18.79 -5.85
C LEU A 275 -17.69 18.69 -6.39
N VAL A 276 -17.52 17.82 -7.38
CA VAL A 276 -16.23 17.33 -7.89
C VAL A 276 -16.22 17.26 -9.42
N PRO A 277 -15.06 17.14 -10.09
CA PRO A 277 -15.03 16.85 -11.52
C PRO A 277 -15.72 15.52 -11.88
N SER A 278 -16.42 15.46 -13.01
CA SER A 278 -17.11 14.23 -13.46
C SER A 278 -16.17 13.05 -13.60
N THR A 279 -14.98 13.27 -14.15
CA THR A 279 -13.92 12.25 -14.30
C THR A 279 -13.44 11.70 -12.96
N PHE A 280 -13.29 12.55 -11.95
CA PHE A 280 -12.96 12.11 -10.60
C PHE A 280 -14.12 11.32 -9.97
N ALA A 281 -15.36 11.75 -10.15
CA ALA A 281 -16.53 11.03 -9.66
C ALA A 281 -16.62 9.61 -10.24
N ASP A 282 -16.29 9.44 -11.53
CA ASP A 282 -16.23 8.13 -12.20
C ASP A 282 -15.12 7.23 -11.66
N ILE A 283 -13.97 7.80 -11.28
CA ILE A 283 -12.90 7.07 -10.59
C ILE A 283 -13.38 6.65 -9.21
N PHE A 284 -13.93 7.59 -8.44
CA PHE A 284 -14.40 7.37 -7.07
C PHE A 284 -15.48 6.29 -7.01
N GLY A 285 -16.49 6.34 -7.89
CA GLY A 285 -17.57 5.36 -7.93
C GLY A 285 -17.14 3.95 -8.35
N ARG A 286 -16.01 3.81 -9.04
CA ARG A 286 -15.41 2.51 -9.43
C ARG A 286 -14.26 2.09 -8.52
N SER A 287 -13.92 2.92 -7.53
CA SER A 287 -12.75 2.69 -6.70
C SER A 287 -12.97 1.52 -5.77
N VAL A 288 -11.91 0.75 -5.59
CA VAL A 288 -11.82 -0.27 -4.56
C VAL A 288 -10.80 0.18 -3.54
N HIS A 289 -11.02 -0.19 -2.28
CA HIS A 289 -10.05 0.08 -1.25
C HIS A 289 -8.73 -0.68 -1.51
N ARG A 290 -7.61 0.05 -1.42
CA ARG A 290 -6.25 -0.51 -1.41
C ARG A 290 -5.53 0.01 -0.16
N ARG A 291 -4.93 -0.90 0.61
CA ARG A 291 -4.02 -0.50 1.68
C ARG A 291 -2.73 0.02 1.06
N ILE A 292 -2.39 1.27 1.35
CA ILE A 292 -1.37 2.00 0.59
C ILE A 292 0.02 1.38 0.71
N TRP A 293 0.36 0.74 1.84
CA TRP A 293 1.65 0.08 2.02
C TRP A 293 1.79 -1.27 1.29
N HIS A 294 0.72 -1.80 0.67
CA HIS A 294 0.82 -2.96 -0.24
C HIS A 294 1.23 -2.55 -1.66
N LEU A 295 1.30 -1.26 -1.94
CA LEU A 295 1.67 -0.73 -3.24
C LEU A 295 3.21 -0.64 -3.36
N PRO A 296 3.79 -0.97 -4.52
CA PRO A 296 5.24 -0.95 -4.72
C PRO A 296 5.85 0.40 -4.34
N GLY A 297 6.85 0.40 -3.46
CA GLY A 297 7.57 1.60 -3.03
C GLY A 297 6.92 2.38 -1.88
N LEU A 298 5.73 1.97 -1.41
CA LEU A 298 5.00 2.62 -0.33
C LEU A 298 5.00 1.81 0.98
N GLU A 299 5.82 0.77 1.08
CA GLU A 299 5.87 -0.15 2.23
C GLU A 299 6.23 0.57 3.54
N HIS A 300 6.98 1.67 3.43
CA HIS A 300 7.36 2.53 4.55
C HIS A 300 6.18 3.25 5.24
N LEU A 301 5.02 3.33 4.59
CA LEU A 301 3.81 3.93 5.16
C LEU A 301 3.02 2.97 6.06
N ARG A 302 3.53 1.76 6.30
CA ARG A 302 2.90 0.78 7.20
C ARG A 302 2.82 1.35 8.64
N PRO A 303 1.63 1.49 9.24
CA PRO A 303 1.49 1.94 10.60
C PRO A 303 2.05 0.90 11.58
N HIS A 304 2.59 1.40 12.70
CA HIS A 304 3.27 0.59 13.71
C HIS A 304 2.37 -0.41 14.45
N ASP A 305 1.06 -0.17 14.53
CA ASP A 305 0.13 -0.93 15.38
C ASP A 305 -0.91 -1.78 14.63
N HIS A 306 -0.85 -1.87 13.30
CA HIS A 306 -1.85 -2.64 12.55
C HIS A 306 -1.50 -4.12 12.42
N GLY A 307 -2.56 -4.93 12.45
CA GLY A 307 -2.49 -6.38 12.27
C GLY A 307 -1.94 -6.82 10.92
N PRO A 308 -2.00 -8.12 10.59
CA PRO A 308 -1.35 -8.65 9.40
C PRO A 308 -1.82 -7.98 8.10
N ILE A 309 -0.96 -8.08 7.08
CA ILE A 309 -1.23 -7.72 5.68
C ILE A 309 -2.52 -8.41 5.24
N GLU A 310 -3.57 -7.63 4.93
CA GLU A 310 -4.85 -8.17 4.47
C GLU A 310 -4.69 -9.11 3.27
N LEU A 311 -5.50 -10.16 3.26
CA LEU A 311 -5.42 -11.18 2.22
C LEU A 311 -5.87 -10.63 0.86
N SER A 312 -5.17 -11.04 -0.20
CA SER A 312 -5.58 -10.68 -1.57
C SER A 312 -6.93 -11.29 -1.93
N TRP A 313 -7.72 -10.62 -2.79
CA TRP A 313 -8.98 -11.15 -3.31
C TRP A 313 -8.86 -12.51 -3.99
N ASP A 314 -7.73 -12.76 -4.64
CA ASP A 314 -7.46 -14.08 -5.22
C ASP A 314 -7.37 -15.16 -4.14
N PHE A 315 -6.66 -14.85 -3.05
CA PHE A 315 -6.55 -15.74 -1.91
C PHE A 315 -7.89 -15.96 -1.20
N LYS A 316 -8.67 -14.89 -0.98
CA LYS A 316 -10.03 -14.96 -0.43
C LYS A 316 -10.95 -15.88 -1.25
N ARG A 317 -10.90 -15.79 -2.59
CA ARG A 317 -11.63 -16.69 -3.50
C ARG A 317 -11.15 -18.14 -3.39
N ARG A 318 -9.84 -18.36 -3.27
CA ARG A 318 -9.26 -19.70 -3.10
C ARG A 318 -9.64 -20.33 -1.75
N LEU A 319 -9.73 -19.55 -0.68
CA LEU A 319 -10.25 -19.99 0.62
C LEU A 319 -11.71 -20.42 0.51
N ALA A 320 -12.56 -19.60 -0.11
CA ALA A 320 -13.96 -19.95 -0.35
C ALA A 320 -14.10 -21.24 -1.18
N GLY A 321 -13.31 -21.38 -2.26
CA GLY A 321 -13.25 -22.60 -3.06
C GLY A 321 -12.73 -23.83 -2.31
N ALA A 322 -12.00 -23.62 -1.21
CA ALA A 322 -11.51 -24.67 -0.31
C ALA A 322 -12.45 -24.96 0.87
N GLY A 323 -13.68 -24.42 0.85
CA GLY A 323 -14.72 -24.65 1.86
C GLY A 323 -14.58 -23.82 3.13
N TRP A 324 -13.93 -22.66 3.07
CA TRP A 324 -13.95 -21.68 4.15
C TRP A 324 -15.10 -20.69 3.96
N ASP A 325 -15.98 -20.59 4.94
CA ASP A 325 -17.07 -19.63 4.97
C ASP A 325 -16.57 -18.29 5.51
N SER A 326 -16.82 -17.21 4.77
CA SER A 326 -16.49 -15.85 5.23
C SER A 326 -17.44 -15.41 6.34
N LEU A 327 -16.89 -14.84 7.41
CA LEU A 327 -17.65 -14.21 8.49
C LEU A 327 -17.71 -12.70 8.30
N ASP A 328 -16.54 -12.05 8.22
CA ASP A 328 -16.36 -10.63 7.95
C ASP A 328 -14.87 -10.32 7.69
N GLY A 329 -14.55 -9.42 6.75
CA GLY A 329 -13.16 -9.04 6.42
C GLY A 329 -12.26 -10.23 6.07
N ASP A 330 -11.23 -10.47 6.91
CA ASP A 330 -10.29 -11.60 6.82
C ASP A 330 -10.62 -12.75 7.79
N ASN A 331 -11.82 -12.74 8.38
CA ASN A 331 -12.27 -13.76 9.31
C ASN A 331 -13.07 -14.83 8.55
N TYR A 332 -12.62 -16.07 8.65
CA TYR A 332 -13.22 -17.22 8.03
C TYR A 332 -13.44 -18.32 9.06
N LYS A 333 -14.42 -19.18 8.81
CA LYS A 333 -14.62 -20.42 9.54
C LYS A 333 -14.70 -21.60 8.58
N LYS A 334 -14.38 -22.79 9.06
CA LYS A 334 -14.54 -24.03 8.33
C LYS A 334 -14.94 -25.15 9.28
N ASP A 335 -15.99 -25.86 8.89
CA ASP A 335 -16.38 -27.11 9.52
C ASP A 335 -15.43 -28.23 9.05
N VAL A 336 -14.72 -28.82 10.00
CA VAL A 336 -13.81 -29.94 9.74
C VAL A 336 -14.36 -31.20 10.41
N PRO A 337 -14.64 -32.27 9.64
CA PRO A 337 -15.06 -33.55 10.22
C PRO A 337 -13.99 -34.09 11.18
N SER A 338 -14.42 -34.51 12.36
CA SER A 338 -13.58 -35.19 13.35
C SER A 338 -14.28 -36.47 13.85
N PRO A 339 -13.53 -37.42 14.45
CA PRO A 339 -14.12 -38.65 14.99
C PRO A 339 -15.19 -38.43 16.07
N GLU A 340 -15.16 -37.28 16.74
CA GLU A 340 -16.06 -36.92 17.85
C GLU A 340 -17.22 -35.99 17.42
N GLY A 341 -17.21 -35.50 16.16
CA GLY A 341 -18.21 -34.56 15.64
C GLY A 341 -17.67 -33.66 14.52
N SER A 342 -18.29 -32.50 14.29
CA SER A 342 -17.67 -31.43 13.49
C SER A 342 -16.89 -30.51 14.41
N SER A 343 -15.62 -30.26 14.10
CA SER A 343 -14.80 -29.24 14.76
C SER A 343 -14.82 -27.97 13.91
N ILE A 344 -15.14 -26.84 14.51
CA ILE A 344 -15.10 -25.55 13.80
C ILE A 344 -13.72 -24.94 13.97
N VAL A 345 -13.05 -24.71 12.86
CA VAL A 345 -11.75 -24.04 12.80
C VAL A 345 -11.97 -22.63 12.26
N TYR A 346 -11.28 -21.65 12.83
CA TYR A 346 -11.31 -20.28 12.35
C TYR A 346 -9.97 -19.90 11.73
N PHE A 347 -10.00 -19.02 10.75
CA PHE A 347 -8.82 -18.40 10.18
C PHE A 347 -9.06 -16.90 10.18
N ALA A 348 -8.26 -16.16 10.94
CA ALA A 348 -8.50 -14.76 11.21
C ALA A 348 -7.20 -14.01 11.57
N PRO A 349 -7.18 -12.68 11.42
CA PRO A 349 -6.13 -11.84 11.97
C PRO A 349 -6.03 -11.96 13.49
N TRP A 350 -4.80 -12.03 14.01
CA TRP A 350 -4.51 -12.01 15.44
C TRP A 350 -3.17 -11.31 15.68
N ARG A 351 -3.20 -10.19 16.39
CA ARG A 351 -2.05 -9.29 16.52
C ARG A 351 -1.50 -8.96 15.12
N ASP A 352 -0.22 -9.16 14.86
CA ASP A 352 0.49 -8.85 13.62
C ASP A 352 0.46 -9.97 12.55
N LYS A 353 -0.26 -11.08 12.80
CA LYS A 353 -0.26 -12.29 11.96
C LYS A 353 -1.65 -12.80 11.64
N HIS A 354 -1.84 -13.50 10.52
CA HIS A 354 -3.00 -14.37 10.36
C HIS A 354 -2.76 -15.65 11.16
N CYS A 355 -3.81 -16.15 11.81
CA CYS A 355 -3.75 -17.35 12.62
C CYS A 355 -4.88 -18.30 12.26
N VAL A 356 -4.63 -19.59 12.47
CA VAL A 356 -5.68 -20.60 12.52
C VAL A 356 -6.01 -20.89 13.98
N PHE A 357 -7.29 -20.89 14.32
CA PHE A 357 -7.78 -21.09 15.67
C PHE A 357 -8.67 -22.32 15.76
N LEU A 358 -8.57 -23.03 16.88
CA LEU A 358 -9.50 -24.08 17.25
C LEU A 358 -10.00 -23.84 18.68
N VAL A 359 -11.31 -23.75 18.85
CA VAL A 359 -11.93 -23.58 20.17
C VAL A 359 -11.97 -24.94 20.86
N LEU A 360 -11.31 -25.05 22.01
CA LEU A 360 -11.24 -26.28 22.79
C LEU A 360 -12.39 -26.39 23.81
N GLY A 361 -12.91 -25.26 24.28
CA GLY A 361 -14.00 -25.22 25.27
C GLY A 361 -14.10 -23.88 25.99
N PRO A 362 -15.01 -23.75 26.98
CA PRO A 362 -15.07 -22.58 27.84
C PRO A 362 -13.84 -22.48 28.76
N SER A 363 -13.42 -21.27 29.09
CA SER A 363 -12.42 -21.00 30.12
C SER A 363 -13.07 -21.00 31.51
N GLU A 364 -12.31 -21.40 32.54
CA GLU A 364 -12.72 -21.23 33.93
C GLU A 364 -12.10 -19.95 34.48
N ASN A 365 -12.93 -18.96 34.82
CA ASN A 365 -12.52 -17.65 35.34
C ASN A 365 -11.57 -16.85 34.41
N GLY A 366 -11.72 -16.99 33.09
CA GLY A 366 -10.88 -16.29 32.11
C GLY A 366 -9.41 -16.75 32.13
N GLN A 367 -9.11 -17.92 32.71
CA GLN A 367 -7.76 -18.45 32.80
C GLN A 367 -7.60 -19.78 32.05
N ILE A 368 -6.38 -20.03 31.58
CA ILE A 368 -6.00 -21.33 31.03
C ILE A 368 -5.99 -22.35 32.17
N PRO A 369 -6.70 -23.50 32.03
CA PRO A 369 -6.71 -24.59 33.01
C PRO A 369 -5.31 -25.09 33.34
N GLU A 370 -5.06 -25.46 34.60
CA GLU A 370 -3.73 -25.85 35.09
C GLU A 370 -3.15 -27.06 34.34
N ASN A 371 -3.99 -28.02 33.95
CA ASN A 371 -3.61 -29.18 33.16
C ASN A 371 -3.19 -28.85 31.72
N LEU A 372 -3.46 -27.63 31.25
CA LEU A 372 -3.08 -27.15 29.92
C LEU A 372 -1.92 -26.14 29.98
N ARG A 373 -1.46 -25.75 31.18
CA ARG A 373 -0.33 -24.83 31.35
C ARG A 373 0.99 -25.58 31.18
N GLY A 374 1.89 -25.04 30.36
CA GLY A 374 3.23 -25.60 30.16
C GLY A 374 3.26 -26.88 29.34
N VAL A 375 2.14 -27.26 28.70
CA VAL A 375 2.13 -28.32 27.69
C VAL A 375 2.90 -27.84 26.46
N ASP A 376 3.81 -28.68 25.96
CA ASP A 376 4.51 -28.41 24.71
C ASP A 376 3.53 -28.57 23.54
N LEU A 377 3.29 -27.48 22.83
CA LEU A 377 2.38 -27.40 21.69
C LEU A 377 3.14 -27.11 20.38
N ASP A 378 4.46 -27.29 20.37
CA ASP A 378 5.36 -26.92 19.29
C ASP A 378 5.20 -25.43 18.91
N ASP A 379 4.67 -25.19 17.71
CA ASP A 379 4.45 -23.89 17.10
C ASP A 379 3.00 -23.40 17.24
N CYS A 380 2.17 -24.15 17.98
CA CYS A 380 0.85 -23.72 18.44
C CYS A 380 0.94 -23.07 19.82
N GLN A 381 0.03 -22.15 20.08
CA GLN A 381 -0.12 -21.45 21.35
C GLN A 381 -1.48 -21.80 21.94
N ILE A 382 -1.60 -21.72 23.26
CA ILE A 382 -2.88 -21.81 23.95
C ILE A 382 -3.19 -20.46 24.59
N GLY A 383 -4.39 -19.97 24.38
CA GLY A 383 -4.85 -18.66 24.83
C GLY A 383 -6.26 -18.71 25.40
N VAL A 384 -6.63 -17.62 26.07
CA VAL A 384 -8.01 -17.34 26.45
C VAL A 384 -8.50 -16.20 25.57
N GLU A 385 -9.48 -16.47 24.72
CA GLU A 385 -10.06 -15.49 23.80
C GLU A 385 -11.58 -15.53 23.98
N TYR A 386 -12.20 -14.39 24.30
CA TYR A 386 -13.65 -14.27 24.52
C TYR A 386 -14.23 -15.35 25.45
N GLU A 387 -13.62 -15.54 26.62
CA GLU A 387 -14.02 -16.57 27.61
C GLU A 387 -13.86 -18.03 27.13
N HIS A 388 -13.19 -18.28 26.01
CA HIS A 388 -12.92 -19.61 25.48
C HIS A 388 -11.42 -19.95 25.50
N ILE A 389 -11.12 -21.21 25.77
CA ILE A 389 -9.78 -21.76 25.57
C ILE A 389 -9.60 -22.03 24.08
N THR A 390 -8.59 -21.40 23.49
CA THR A 390 -8.30 -21.50 22.06
C THR A 390 -6.89 -22.01 21.83
N LEU A 391 -6.76 -22.90 20.87
CA LEU A 391 -5.48 -23.27 20.29
C LEU A 391 -5.23 -22.38 19.07
N ILE A 392 -4.07 -21.73 19.02
CA ILE A 392 -3.74 -20.68 18.06
C ILE A 392 -2.49 -21.08 17.31
N LYS A 393 -2.56 -21.14 15.98
CA LYS A 393 -1.40 -21.40 15.12
C LYS A 393 -1.10 -20.16 14.27
N PRO A 394 -0.08 -19.36 14.63
CA PRO A 394 0.34 -18.21 13.82
C PRO A 394 0.96 -18.64 12.50
N LEU A 395 0.64 -17.88 11.44
CA LEU A 395 1.16 -18.04 10.09
C LEU A 395 2.14 -16.90 9.73
N TYR A 396 2.88 -17.10 8.65
CA TYR A 396 3.73 -16.07 8.06
C TYR A 396 2.89 -14.94 7.44
N SER A 397 3.52 -13.78 7.21
CA SER A 397 2.89 -12.52 6.77
C SER A 397 2.21 -12.57 5.39
N SER A 398 2.21 -13.72 4.71
CA SER A 398 1.54 -13.96 3.42
C SER A 398 1.25 -15.47 3.27
N PRO A 399 0.21 -15.98 3.95
CA PRO A 399 -0.06 -17.41 3.96
C PRO A 399 -0.57 -17.90 2.61
N SER A 400 -0.09 -19.06 2.18
CA SER A 400 -0.65 -19.83 1.07
C SER A 400 -1.79 -20.73 1.56
N LEU A 401 -2.55 -21.31 0.63
CA LEU A 401 -3.69 -22.17 0.99
C LEU A 401 -3.20 -23.46 1.66
N SER A 402 -2.02 -23.94 1.23
CA SER A 402 -1.31 -25.04 1.88
C SER A 402 -0.86 -24.68 3.29
N ASP A 403 -0.46 -23.44 3.56
CA ASP A 403 -0.08 -23.03 4.92
C ASP A 403 -1.30 -23.01 5.84
N VAL A 404 -2.44 -22.49 5.37
CA VAL A 404 -3.70 -22.50 6.12
C VAL A 404 -4.17 -23.93 6.37
N GLN A 405 -4.09 -24.81 5.36
CA GLN A 405 -4.44 -26.22 5.50
C GLN A 405 -3.52 -26.96 6.49
N ALA A 406 -2.20 -26.78 6.38
CA ALA A 406 -1.23 -27.39 7.30
C ALA A 406 -1.44 -26.90 8.73
N ALA A 407 -1.71 -25.60 8.92
CA ALA A 407 -2.04 -25.05 10.23
C ALA A 407 -3.37 -25.59 10.78
N THR A 408 -4.38 -25.80 9.93
CA THR A 408 -5.65 -26.45 10.30
C THR A 408 -5.43 -27.87 10.80
N GLU A 409 -4.63 -28.66 10.08
CA GLU A 409 -4.28 -30.01 10.50
C GLU A 409 -3.48 -30.01 11.80
N ARG A 410 -2.56 -29.06 11.97
CA ARG A 410 -1.74 -28.90 13.17
C ARG A 410 -2.58 -28.59 14.42
N VAL A 411 -3.53 -27.65 14.33
CA VAL A 411 -4.38 -27.34 15.49
C VAL A 411 -5.29 -28.50 15.87
N LEU A 412 -5.80 -29.23 14.88
CA LEU A 412 -6.62 -30.43 15.10
C LEU A 412 -5.83 -31.58 15.72
N ASP A 413 -4.61 -31.83 15.23
CA ASP A 413 -3.71 -32.83 15.80
C ASP A 413 -3.37 -32.53 17.27
N ARG A 414 -3.06 -31.28 17.58
CA ARG A 414 -2.76 -30.84 18.95
C ARG A 414 -3.98 -30.90 19.86
N ALA A 415 -5.18 -30.58 19.38
CA ALA A 415 -6.39 -30.78 20.16
C ALA A 415 -6.66 -32.25 20.49
N ARG A 416 -6.44 -33.18 19.54
CA ARG A 416 -6.54 -34.62 19.82
C ARG A 416 -5.52 -35.06 20.86
N PHE A 417 -4.30 -34.53 20.79
CA PHE A 417 -3.28 -34.79 21.82
C PHE A 417 -3.73 -34.33 23.22
N LEU A 418 -4.39 -33.16 23.32
CA LEU A 418 -4.88 -32.62 24.60
C LEU A 418 -6.07 -33.38 25.19
N PHE A 419 -6.94 -33.96 24.35
CA PHE A 419 -8.19 -34.60 24.77
C PHE A 419 -8.20 -36.12 24.67
N SER A 420 -7.15 -36.74 24.15
CA SER A 420 -7.00 -38.18 24.17
C SER A 420 -6.93 -38.68 25.62
N SER A 421 -7.88 -39.54 25.99
CA SER A 421 -7.87 -40.32 27.23
C SER A 421 -6.88 -41.50 27.16
N GLU A 422 -6.17 -41.66 26.05
CA GLU A 422 -4.98 -42.50 26.00
C GLU A 422 -3.81 -41.71 26.58
N THR A 423 -3.37 -42.12 27.76
CA THR A 423 -2.00 -41.91 28.24
C THR A 423 -1.04 -41.96 27.06
N SER A 424 -0.44 -40.80 26.76
CA SER A 424 0.86 -40.61 26.13
C SER A 424 1.37 -41.81 25.31
N SER A 425 1.20 -41.73 23.99
CA SER A 425 2.42 -41.81 23.19
C SER A 425 2.66 -40.45 22.58
N VAL A 426 3.20 -39.53 23.39
CA VAL A 426 4.13 -38.53 22.85
C VAL A 426 5.06 -39.31 21.90
N PRO A 427 5.23 -38.94 20.62
CA PRO A 427 6.27 -39.59 19.82
C PRO A 427 7.56 -39.44 20.63
N ASP A 428 8.17 -40.55 21.05
CA ASP A 428 9.28 -40.58 22.01
C ASP A 428 10.32 -39.50 21.66
N ILE A 429 10.20 -38.31 22.27
CA ILE A 429 11.23 -37.28 22.14
C ILE A 429 12.35 -37.80 23.00
N LEU A 430 13.36 -38.36 22.35
CA LEU A 430 14.48 -38.95 23.05
C LEU A 430 15.23 -37.83 23.78
N THR A 431 15.09 -37.82 25.10
CA THR A 431 15.81 -36.88 25.96
C THR A 431 17.20 -37.44 26.23
N LEU A 432 18.24 -36.75 25.73
CA LEU A 432 19.63 -37.13 25.92
C LEU A 432 20.20 -36.50 27.18
N THR A 433 21.10 -37.21 27.84
CA THR A 433 21.99 -36.66 28.87
C THR A 433 23.33 -36.26 28.26
N LYS A 434 24.09 -35.40 28.94
CA LYS A 434 25.43 -34.99 28.51
C LYS A 434 26.31 -36.22 28.18
N GLY A 435 26.84 -36.27 26.96
CA GLY A 435 27.65 -37.36 26.42
C GLY A 435 26.86 -38.43 25.65
N ALA A 436 25.54 -38.52 25.83
CA ALA A 436 24.71 -39.48 25.13
C ALA A 436 24.59 -39.14 23.63
N ASN A 437 24.36 -40.17 22.80
CA ASN A 437 24.23 -39.99 21.36
C ASN A 437 23.21 -40.96 20.74
N THR A 438 22.59 -40.53 19.66
CA THR A 438 21.54 -41.29 18.95
C THR A 438 21.64 -41.06 17.42
N PRO A 439 21.23 -42.01 16.57
CA PRO A 439 21.09 -41.77 15.14
C PRO A 439 20.07 -40.67 14.83
N VAL A 440 20.36 -39.84 13.82
CA VAL A 440 19.44 -38.85 13.26
C VAL A 440 19.00 -39.34 11.89
N ARG A 441 17.73 -39.76 11.79
CA ARG A 441 17.18 -40.34 10.55
C ARG A 441 16.56 -39.28 9.61
N ALA A 442 16.22 -38.12 10.15
CA ALA A 442 15.65 -37.02 9.39
C ALA A 442 16.69 -36.43 8.42
N PRO A 443 16.38 -36.28 7.12
CA PRO A 443 17.33 -35.73 6.15
C PRO A 443 17.51 -34.22 6.30
N LEU A 444 16.46 -33.52 6.71
CA LEU A 444 16.45 -32.08 6.98
C LEU A 444 16.16 -31.87 8.47
N ILE A 445 17.06 -31.20 9.17
CA ILE A 445 16.90 -30.93 10.60
C ILE A 445 17.10 -29.46 10.94
N ARG A 446 16.55 -29.06 12.08
CA ARG A 446 16.90 -27.82 12.79
C ARG A 446 17.41 -28.17 14.18
N VAL A 447 18.54 -27.60 14.57
CA VAL A 447 19.00 -27.61 15.95
C VAL A 447 18.69 -26.23 16.53
N ALA A 448 17.80 -26.18 17.51
CA ALA A 448 17.38 -24.95 18.19
C ALA A 448 17.92 -24.94 19.62
N LEU A 449 18.50 -23.83 20.05
CA LEU A 449 18.88 -23.56 21.44
C LEU A 449 17.85 -22.59 22.02
N ALA A 450 17.17 -22.99 23.10
CA ALA A 450 16.11 -22.21 23.72
C ALA A 450 16.35 -22.01 25.22
N TRP A 451 15.87 -20.88 25.74
CA TRP A 451 16.03 -20.48 27.13
C TRP A 451 14.90 -19.56 27.62
N HIS A 452 14.74 -19.47 28.93
CA HIS A 452 13.82 -18.58 29.63
C HIS A 452 14.58 -17.47 30.36
N GLY A 453 13.98 -16.28 30.35
CA GLY A 453 14.54 -15.09 31.00
C GLY A 453 15.61 -14.42 30.14
N ASN A 454 15.48 -13.11 29.99
CA ASN A 454 16.52 -12.25 29.43
C ASN A 454 16.94 -11.29 30.55
N PRO A 455 17.95 -11.61 31.38
CA PRO A 455 18.54 -10.59 32.24
C PRO A 455 19.02 -9.47 31.31
N ALA A 456 18.44 -8.28 31.47
CA ALA A 456 18.49 -7.17 30.53
C ALA A 456 19.78 -7.16 29.68
N GLU A 457 19.63 -7.44 28.38
CA GLU A 457 20.65 -7.41 27.32
C GLU A 457 21.40 -8.72 26.99
N ALA A 458 21.05 -9.89 27.55
CA ALA A 458 21.65 -11.15 27.14
C ALA A 458 21.35 -11.49 25.67
N ASN A 459 22.39 -11.41 24.82
CA ASN A 459 22.36 -11.86 23.44
C ASN A 459 22.98 -13.27 23.36
N VAL A 460 22.16 -14.29 23.14
CA VAL A 460 22.61 -15.65 22.81
C VAL A 460 22.51 -15.86 21.30
N ASP A 461 23.61 -16.30 20.70
CA ASP A 461 23.74 -16.63 19.29
C ASP A 461 24.14 -18.12 19.14
N THR A 462 23.56 -18.81 18.15
CA THR A 462 23.85 -20.20 17.78
C THR A 462 24.58 -20.22 16.44
N SER A 463 25.64 -21.01 16.37
CA SER A 463 26.50 -21.14 15.21
C SER A 463 26.89 -22.60 14.96
N ALA A 464 27.39 -22.88 13.75
CA ALA A 464 27.82 -24.20 13.34
C ALA A 464 29.21 -24.17 12.70
N LEU A 465 30.02 -25.19 13.02
CA LEU A 465 31.35 -25.40 12.48
C LEU A 465 31.37 -26.71 11.69
N LEU A 466 31.66 -26.64 10.39
CA LEU A 466 31.82 -27.82 9.54
C LEU A 466 33.29 -28.25 9.59
N LEU A 467 33.56 -29.46 10.07
CA LEU A 467 34.92 -29.90 10.33
C LEU A 467 35.44 -30.85 9.25
N GLY A 468 36.73 -30.70 8.90
CA GLY A 468 37.48 -31.66 8.11
C GLY A 468 37.92 -32.87 8.93
N ALA A 469 38.66 -33.78 8.29
CA ALA A 469 39.13 -35.03 8.90
C ALA A 469 40.07 -34.85 10.11
N ASN A 470 40.68 -33.65 10.25
CA ASN A 470 41.54 -33.28 11.37
C ASN A 470 40.76 -32.66 12.56
N GLU A 471 39.43 -32.75 12.57
CA GLU A 471 38.53 -32.13 13.54
C GLU A 471 38.65 -30.59 13.63
N ARG A 472 39.11 -29.95 12.55
CA ARG A 472 39.21 -28.49 12.43
C ARG A 472 38.48 -28.00 11.18
N VAL A 473 38.10 -26.72 11.17
CA VAL A 473 37.61 -26.07 9.95
C VAL A 473 38.70 -26.08 8.88
N GLN A 474 38.31 -26.20 7.62
CA GLN A 474 39.21 -26.15 6.47
C GLN A 474 39.42 -24.71 5.98
N SER A 475 38.43 -23.84 6.22
CA SER A 475 38.46 -22.41 5.94
C SER A 475 37.50 -21.65 6.86
N ASP A 476 37.63 -20.32 6.96
CA ASP A 476 36.68 -19.48 7.70
C ASP A 476 35.24 -19.58 7.15
N SER A 477 35.09 -20.01 5.89
CA SER A 477 33.79 -20.23 5.27
C SER A 477 33.01 -21.41 5.88
N ASP A 478 33.68 -22.28 6.64
CA ASP A 478 33.09 -23.42 7.35
C ASP A 478 32.42 -23.03 8.67
N PHE A 479 32.50 -21.76 9.05
CA PHE A 479 31.82 -21.21 10.22
C PHE A 479 30.52 -20.50 9.82
N VAL A 480 29.38 -21.08 10.18
CA VAL A 480 28.04 -20.54 9.87
C VAL A 480 27.46 -19.89 11.11
N PHE A 481 27.08 -18.62 10.99
CA PHE A 481 26.49 -17.79 12.05
C PHE A 481 25.73 -16.61 11.41
N TYR A 482 25.10 -15.73 12.20
CA TYR A 482 24.21 -14.69 11.66
C TYR A 482 24.84 -13.80 10.57
N ASN A 483 26.15 -13.51 10.61
CA ASN A 483 26.82 -12.65 9.62
C ASN A 483 27.33 -13.44 8.39
N GLN A 484 27.34 -14.77 8.48
CA GLN A 484 27.61 -15.70 7.38
C GLN A 484 26.53 -16.79 7.41
N PRO A 485 25.27 -16.45 7.03
CA PRO A 485 24.10 -17.22 7.42
C PRO A 485 23.95 -18.52 6.64
N VAL A 486 24.72 -18.76 5.58
CA VAL A 486 24.63 -19.99 4.78
C VAL A 486 26.02 -20.42 4.36
N HIS A 487 26.35 -21.70 4.58
CA HIS A 487 27.58 -22.31 4.07
C HIS A 487 27.57 -22.35 2.53
N ALA A 488 28.73 -22.25 1.88
CA ALA A 488 28.83 -22.23 0.41
C ALA A 488 28.16 -23.44 -0.29
N THR A 489 28.16 -24.60 0.37
CA THR A 489 27.47 -25.79 -0.15
C THR A 489 25.95 -25.67 -0.08
N GLY A 490 25.38 -24.75 0.69
CA GLY A 490 23.94 -24.64 0.99
C GLY A 490 23.42 -25.68 1.99
N ALA A 491 24.30 -26.50 2.58
CA ALA A 491 23.91 -27.60 3.46
C ALA A 491 23.63 -27.19 4.91
N VAL A 492 24.17 -26.06 5.36
CA VAL A 492 24.01 -25.55 6.73
C VAL A 492 23.69 -24.07 6.65
N GLY A 493 22.68 -23.64 7.40
CA GLY A 493 22.27 -22.24 7.44
C GLY A 493 21.69 -21.83 8.78
N TYR A 494 21.95 -20.58 9.16
CA TYR A 494 21.31 -19.89 10.25
C TYR A 494 19.89 -19.46 9.84
N GLU A 495 18.88 -19.71 10.69
CA GLU A 495 17.47 -19.45 10.32
C GLU A 495 16.82 -18.32 11.11
N SER A 496 17.07 -18.19 12.42
CA SER A 496 16.38 -17.17 13.21
C SER A 496 16.87 -17.06 14.64
N ARG A 497 16.92 -15.81 15.11
CA ARG A 497 16.93 -15.44 16.52
C ARG A 497 15.60 -14.81 16.89
N GLN A 498 14.94 -15.35 17.91
CA GLN A 498 13.73 -14.81 18.51
C GLN A 498 14.02 -14.45 19.97
N VAL A 499 14.04 -13.16 20.29
CA VAL A 499 14.12 -12.67 21.68
C VAL A 499 13.08 -11.57 21.83
N ALA A 500 12.03 -11.82 22.62
CA ALA A 500 11.00 -10.84 22.96
C ALA A 500 10.73 -10.88 24.46
N ASN A 501 10.41 -9.73 25.06
CA ASN A 501 10.11 -9.65 26.49
C ASN A 501 8.92 -10.56 26.84
N GLY A 502 9.12 -11.51 27.75
CA GLY A 502 8.09 -12.43 28.22
C GLY A 502 7.91 -13.73 27.41
N VAL A 503 8.65 -13.91 26.30
CA VAL A 503 8.66 -15.15 25.50
C VAL A 503 10.02 -15.86 25.68
N PRO A 504 10.09 -17.20 25.71
CA PRO A 504 11.37 -17.92 25.73
C PRO A 504 12.24 -17.49 24.53
N GLY A 505 13.51 -17.16 24.79
CA GLY A 505 14.46 -16.87 23.73
C GLY A 505 14.80 -18.16 22.97
N CYS A 506 14.99 -18.05 21.66
CA CYS A 506 15.34 -19.18 20.80
C CYS A 506 16.24 -18.73 19.65
N ASP A 507 17.28 -19.50 19.35
CA ASP A 507 18.11 -19.32 18.17
C ASP A 507 18.45 -20.68 17.52
N SER A 508 18.66 -20.74 16.20
CA SER A 508 18.71 -22.03 15.50
C SER A 508 19.53 -22.11 14.21
N ILE A 509 20.04 -23.32 13.96
CA ILE A 509 20.74 -23.72 12.74
C ILE A 509 19.96 -24.83 12.03
N ARG A 510 19.70 -24.64 10.74
CA ARG A 510 19.17 -25.67 9.83
C ARG A 510 20.28 -26.41 9.11
N MET A 511 20.05 -27.70 8.88
CA MET A 511 20.97 -28.57 8.14
C MET A 511 20.23 -29.50 7.17
N ASP A 512 20.78 -29.63 5.98
CA ASP A 512 20.52 -30.68 5.00
C ASP A 512 21.63 -31.73 5.12
N LEU A 513 21.34 -32.83 5.81
CA LEU A 513 22.32 -33.86 6.16
C LEU A 513 22.83 -34.65 4.94
N PRO A 514 21.99 -35.02 3.94
CA PRO A 514 22.48 -35.57 2.68
C PRO A 514 23.44 -34.64 1.94
N ARG A 515 23.14 -33.34 1.88
CA ARG A 515 24.01 -32.36 1.24
C ARG A 515 25.29 -32.12 2.03
N ALA A 516 25.20 -32.06 3.36
CA ALA A 516 26.36 -31.90 4.25
C ALA A 516 27.35 -33.07 4.11
N ALA A 517 26.83 -34.29 3.95
CA ALA A 517 27.62 -35.52 3.78
C ALA A 517 28.51 -35.52 2.53
N THR A 518 28.32 -34.58 1.59
CA THR A 518 29.19 -34.39 0.43
C THR A 518 30.45 -33.57 0.74
N TYR A 519 30.48 -32.92 1.91
CA TYR A 519 31.52 -31.96 2.28
C TYR A 519 32.17 -32.25 3.64
N THR A 520 31.39 -32.65 4.64
CA THR A 520 31.87 -32.91 6.00
C THR A 520 31.24 -34.16 6.61
N ASP A 521 32.00 -34.81 7.50
CA ASP A 521 31.51 -35.92 8.33
C ASP A 521 31.21 -35.47 9.77
N LYS A 522 31.44 -34.20 10.12
CA LYS A 522 31.22 -33.68 11.49
C LYS A 522 30.85 -32.20 11.50
N ILE A 523 29.74 -31.87 12.15
CA ILE A 523 29.26 -30.50 12.36
C ILE A 523 29.13 -30.26 13.85
N VAL A 524 29.78 -29.23 14.37
CA VAL A 524 29.71 -28.85 15.79
C VAL A 524 28.79 -27.64 15.95
N ILE A 525 27.88 -27.70 16.92
CA ILE A 525 26.93 -26.64 17.23
C ILE A 525 27.40 -25.90 18.47
N VAL A 526 27.48 -24.59 18.36
CA VAL A 526 28.06 -23.70 19.37
C VAL A 526 27.05 -22.62 19.74
N GLY A 527 26.77 -22.48 21.02
CA GLY A 527 26.08 -21.31 21.56
C GLY A 527 27.09 -20.33 22.14
N SER A 528 26.90 -19.04 21.92
CA SER A 528 27.69 -17.96 22.53
C SER A 528 26.79 -16.89 23.12
N ILE A 529 27.21 -16.26 24.20
CA ILE A 529 26.53 -15.12 24.81
C ILE A 529 27.46 -13.89 24.80
N ASP A 530 27.03 -12.79 24.17
CA ASP A 530 27.82 -11.56 24.04
C ASP A 530 27.84 -10.74 25.34
N ARG A 531 26.68 -10.63 26.00
CA ARG A 531 26.52 -9.92 27.29
C ARG A 531 25.96 -10.87 28.35
N GLY A 532 26.77 -11.19 29.35
CA GLY A 532 26.39 -12.06 30.46
C GLY A 532 27.03 -13.44 30.40
N GLN A 533 26.43 -14.39 31.10
CA GLN A 533 26.90 -15.78 31.24
C GLN A 533 25.72 -16.74 31.07
N PHE A 534 25.98 -17.96 30.58
CA PHE A 534 24.92 -18.95 30.41
C PHE A 534 24.22 -19.34 31.71
N SER A 535 24.90 -19.21 32.87
CA SER A 535 24.30 -19.41 34.19
C SER A 535 23.18 -18.42 34.53
N GLY A 536 23.11 -17.29 33.83
CA GLY A 536 22.03 -16.31 33.97
C GLY A 536 20.74 -16.70 33.24
N LEU A 537 20.79 -17.72 32.38
CA LEU A 537 19.64 -18.22 31.61
C LEU A 537 18.95 -19.36 32.38
N ARG A 538 17.62 -19.46 32.25
CA ARG A 538 16.84 -20.56 32.86
C ARG A 538 16.36 -21.53 31.79
N GLY A 539 16.27 -22.82 32.11
CA GLY A 539 15.73 -23.83 31.20
C GLY A 539 16.43 -23.88 29.84
N LEU A 540 17.76 -23.72 29.83
CA LEU A 540 18.56 -23.83 28.63
C LEU A 540 18.47 -25.27 28.10
N HIS A 541 18.01 -25.44 26.86
CA HIS A 541 17.92 -26.74 26.23
C HIS A 541 18.13 -26.64 24.72
N ALA A 542 18.62 -27.74 24.15
CA ALA A 542 18.75 -27.88 22.70
C ALA A 542 17.78 -28.94 22.18
N THR A 543 17.09 -28.60 21.10
CA THR A 543 16.11 -29.49 20.45
C THR A 543 16.54 -29.74 19.02
N VAL A 544 16.53 -31.00 18.59
CA VAL A 544 16.66 -31.37 17.18
C VAL A 544 15.27 -31.65 16.63
N VAL A 545 14.87 -30.89 15.62
CA VAL A 545 13.58 -30.98 14.96
C VAL A 545 13.77 -31.59 13.58
N ASP A 546 12.98 -32.61 13.24
CA ASP A 546 12.84 -33.08 11.87
C ASP A 546 12.00 -32.07 11.09
N LEU A 547 12.59 -31.41 10.10
CA LEU A 547 11.90 -30.37 9.33
C LEU A 547 10.90 -30.93 8.32
N SER A 548 10.93 -32.23 8.02
CA SER A 548 9.94 -32.86 7.15
C SER A 548 8.61 -33.11 7.86
N THR A 549 8.67 -33.37 9.17
CA THR A 549 7.49 -33.63 10.01
C THR A 549 7.15 -32.46 10.93
N GLY A 550 8.09 -31.55 11.16
CA GLY A 550 7.97 -30.46 12.11
C GLY A 550 7.96 -30.93 13.57
N HIS A 551 8.43 -32.15 13.85
CA HIS A 551 8.44 -32.71 15.21
C HIS A 551 9.84 -32.71 15.83
N PRO A 552 9.97 -32.41 17.13
CA PRO A 552 11.19 -32.65 17.87
C PRO A 552 11.48 -34.15 17.93
N VAL A 553 12.71 -34.54 17.61
CA VAL A 553 13.18 -35.93 17.65
C VAL A 553 14.20 -36.16 18.77
N ILE A 554 14.85 -35.09 19.23
CA ILE A 554 15.81 -35.12 20.33
C ILE A 554 15.59 -33.88 21.17
N ASN A 555 15.57 -34.06 22.49
CA ASN A 555 15.66 -32.97 23.47
C ASN A 555 16.94 -33.15 24.31
N PHE A 556 17.63 -32.07 24.61
CA PHE A 556 18.82 -32.06 25.45
C PHE A 556 18.80 -30.88 26.41
N PRO A 557 18.35 -31.08 27.66
CA PRO A 557 18.52 -30.10 28.74
C PRO A 557 20.01 -29.86 29.02
N ILE A 558 20.41 -28.59 29.12
CA ILE A 558 21.80 -28.18 29.34
C ILE A 558 21.92 -27.51 30.70
N ASP A 559 22.51 -28.24 31.65
CA ASP A 559 22.72 -27.79 33.02
C ASP A 559 24.22 -27.70 33.39
N GLY A 560 24.52 -27.14 34.55
CA GLY A 560 25.87 -27.16 35.14
C GLY A 560 26.83 -26.11 34.58
N LEU A 561 26.33 -25.10 33.88
CA LEU A 561 27.10 -23.94 33.43
C LEU A 561 27.23 -22.92 34.57
N THR A 562 28.38 -22.28 34.66
CA THR A 562 28.78 -21.31 35.67
C THR A 562 29.23 -20.01 35.01
N SER A 563 30.52 -19.86 34.73
CA SER A 563 31.13 -18.61 34.23
C SER A 563 31.25 -18.54 32.71
N GLU A 564 30.76 -19.55 31.99
CA GLU A 564 31.02 -19.72 30.57
C GLU A 564 30.18 -18.78 29.70
N THR A 565 30.83 -18.24 28.66
CA THR A 565 30.22 -17.33 27.68
C THR A 565 30.13 -17.95 26.28
N ALA A 566 30.64 -19.16 26.10
CA ALA A 566 30.35 -20.02 24.96
C ALA A 566 30.15 -21.46 25.43
N LEU A 567 29.45 -22.27 24.65
CA LEU A 567 29.29 -23.69 24.91
C LEU A 567 29.16 -24.49 23.61
N VAL A 568 29.76 -25.68 23.58
CA VAL A 568 29.48 -26.67 22.53
C VAL A 568 28.20 -27.40 22.93
N VAL A 569 27.13 -27.14 22.19
CA VAL A 569 25.77 -27.63 22.43
C VAL A 569 25.74 -29.13 22.15
N GLY A 570 26.14 -29.50 20.95
CA GLY A 570 26.17 -30.87 20.47
C GLY A 570 26.97 -30.98 19.18
N GLU A 571 27.17 -32.22 18.74
CA GLU A 571 27.84 -32.52 17.47
C GLU A 571 27.02 -33.49 16.66
N LEU A 572 26.89 -33.21 15.37
CA LEU A 572 26.43 -34.17 14.37
C LEU A 572 27.68 -34.82 13.80
N TYR A 573 27.74 -36.14 13.78
CA TYR A 573 28.88 -36.86 13.20
C TYR A 573 28.41 -38.09 12.43
N ARG A 574 29.13 -38.43 11.36
CA ARG A 574 28.85 -39.62 10.56
C ARG A 574 29.62 -40.82 11.09
N ARG A 575 28.91 -41.93 11.26
CA ARG A 575 29.50 -43.23 11.59
C ARG A 575 28.78 -44.31 10.81
N ASN A 576 29.54 -45.13 10.08
CA ASN A 576 29.00 -46.19 9.21
C ASN A 576 27.98 -45.66 8.18
N GLY A 577 28.20 -44.46 7.66
CA GLY A 577 27.31 -43.82 6.68
C GLY A 577 26.08 -43.12 7.27
N GLU A 578 25.81 -43.28 8.57
CA GLU A 578 24.67 -42.66 9.25
C GLU A 578 25.09 -41.45 10.07
N TRP A 579 24.26 -40.40 10.07
CA TRP A 579 24.42 -39.25 10.96
C TRP A 579 23.95 -39.59 12.36
N LYS A 580 24.70 -39.16 13.37
CA LYS A 580 24.36 -39.27 14.78
C LYS A 580 24.50 -37.91 15.45
N PHE A 581 23.59 -37.60 16.36
CA PHE A 581 23.72 -36.45 17.26
C PHE A 581 24.33 -36.92 18.58
N ARG A 582 25.33 -36.20 19.10
CA ARG A 582 25.83 -36.34 20.46
C ARG A 582 25.55 -35.06 21.25
N ALA A 583 24.92 -35.21 22.40
CA ALA A 583 24.73 -34.14 23.37
C ALA A 583 26.08 -33.84 24.05
N VAL A 584 26.62 -32.63 23.91
CA VAL A 584 27.95 -32.27 24.44
C VAL A 584 27.85 -31.40 25.68
N GLY A 585 27.10 -30.28 25.63
CA GLY A 585 26.89 -29.38 26.77
C GLY A 585 28.18 -28.96 27.47
N GLN A 586 29.25 -28.66 26.73
CA GLN A 586 30.54 -28.28 27.28
C GLN A 586 30.73 -26.77 27.22
N GLY A 587 30.77 -26.11 28.36
CA GLY A 587 31.02 -24.67 28.45
C GLY A 587 32.50 -24.29 28.27
N TYR A 588 32.72 -23.05 27.82
CA TYR A 588 34.01 -22.40 27.61
C TYR A 588 34.04 -21.06 28.32
N ALA A 589 34.83 -20.97 29.41
CA ALA A 589 35.07 -19.72 30.13
C ALA A 589 35.93 -18.73 29.30
N SER A 590 36.70 -19.24 28.34
CA SER A 590 37.44 -18.44 27.35
C SER A 590 36.55 -17.87 26.23
N GLY A 591 35.24 -18.12 26.29
CA GLY A 591 34.24 -17.65 25.33
C GLY A 591 34.41 -18.22 23.94
N LEU A 592 33.76 -17.57 22.97
CA LEU A 592 33.74 -18.03 21.56
C LEU A 592 35.16 -18.12 20.98
N ARG A 593 36.09 -17.26 21.43
CA ARG A 593 37.51 -17.34 21.04
C ARG A 593 38.17 -18.66 21.43
N GLY A 594 37.83 -19.21 22.59
CA GLY A 594 38.33 -20.51 23.01
C GLY A 594 37.85 -21.63 22.09
N VAL A 595 36.54 -21.63 21.79
CA VAL A 595 35.94 -22.57 20.84
C VAL A 595 36.58 -22.45 19.45
N ALA A 596 36.71 -21.22 18.96
CA ALA A 596 37.35 -20.91 17.67
C ALA A 596 38.78 -21.46 17.57
N THR A 597 39.58 -21.29 18.63
CA THR A 597 40.98 -21.79 18.68
C THR A 597 41.04 -23.32 18.60
N ASP A 598 40.18 -24.00 19.34
CA ASP A 598 40.13 -25.47 19.40
C ASP A 598 39.72 -26.07 18.06
N TYR A 599 38.78 -25.44 17.35
CA TYR A 599 38.32 -25.87 16.03
C TYR A 599 39.07 -25.24 14.84
N GLY A 600 40.04 -24.37 15.10
CA GLY A 600 40.97 -23.85 14.09
C GLY A 600 40.49 -22.71 13.22
N ILE A 601 39.59 -21.90 13.76
CA ILE A 601 39.26 -20.58 13.20
C ILE A 601 40.36 -19.60 13.61
N ASN A 602 40.89 -18.83 12.67
CA ASN A 602 41.78 -17.72 13.00
C ASN A 602 40.95 -16.54 13.49
N VAL A 603 41.23 -16.09 14.72
CA VAL A 603 40.59 -14.92 15.33
C VAL A 603 41.70 -13.88 15.50
N ASP A 604 41.90 -13.04 14.48
CA ASP A 604 42.80 -11.88 14.54
C ASP A 604 42.13 -10.68 15.20
#